data_AF-A0A970GT65-F1
#
_entry.id   AF-A0A970GT65-F1
#
_cell.length_a   1.000
_cell.length_b   1.000
_cell.length_c   1.000
_cell.angle_alpha   90.00
_cell.angle_beta   90.00
_cell.angle_gamma   90.00
#
_symmetry.space_group_name_H-M   'P 1'
#
loop_
_entity.id
_entity.type
_entity.pdbx_description
1 polymer ?
#
loop_
_entity_poly.entity_id
_entity_poly.type
_entity_poly.pdbx_seq_one_letter_code
_entity_poly.pdbx_strand_id
1 'polypeptide(L)'
;MTTKLAICRIGSGISCGLLVKGAWNMSPDPVFLILAYGHVMGLFHLALVAVALILALPWRFVSKQKYVIFARGFFVFNATLWLCGMVANLLWDTFIFGRLYTSTDYVFDFFPFFPITQGYIDRPWGDETGQIFHGLNIRHIQLIWLLFACITWLATFFLYSRVPRVWINRTSNITPECI
;
A
#
# COMPACT_ATOMS: atom_id res chain seq x y z
N MET A 1 13.50 2.49 35.72
CA MET A 1 12.28 3.29 35.48
C MET A 1 11.25 2.37 34.85
N THR A 2 10.06 2.33 35.45
CA THR A 2 9.04 1.29 35.31
C THR A 2 8.15 1.50 34.07
N THR A 3 8.04 0.47 33.24
CA THR A 3 7.08 0.35 32.13
C THR A 3 5.66 0.24 32.73
N LYS A 4 4.86 1.30 32.65
CA LYS A 4 3.42 1.22 32.96
C LYS A 4 2.66 0.84 31.69
N LEU A 5 2.23 -0.42 31.59
CA LEU A 5 1.15 -0.83 30.70
C LEU A 5 -0.14 -0.15 31.20
N ALA A 6 -0.64 0.84 30.46
CA ALA A 6 -1.95 1.42 30.70
C ALA A 6 -3.01 0.62 29.92
N ILE A 7 -3.68 -0.30 30.62
CA ILE A 7 -4.91 -0.94 30.14
C ILE A 7 -6.01 0.13 30.17
N CYS A 8 -6.43 0.60 29.00
CA CYS A 8 -7.47 1.62 28.86
C CYS A 8 -8.86 0.97 28.89
N ARG A 9 -9.63 1.23 29.95
CA ARG A 9 -11.05 0.87 30.06
C ARG A 9 -11.88 1.69 29.06
N ILE A 10 -12.71 1.00 28.29
CA ILE A 10 -13.71 1.59 27.38
C ILE A 10 -14.80 2.24 28.24
N GLY A 11 -14.78 3.57 28.33
CA GLY A 11 -15.80 4.35 29.04
C GLY A 11 -15.57 5.85 28.89
N SER A 12 -16.54 6.53 28.29
CA SER A 12 -16.72 8.00 28.24
C SER A 12 -15.57 8.84 27.66
N GLY A 13 -15.60 9.08 26.35
CA GLY A 13 -15.33 10.33 25.62
C GLY A 13 -14.01 11.11 25.77
N ILE A 14 -13.35 11.07 26.92
CA ILE A 14 -12.19 11.90 27.27
C ILE A 14 -10.88 11.18 26.89
N SER A 15 -10.90 9.84 26.82
CA SER A 15 -9.71 9.03 26.51
C SER A 15 -9.31 9.04 25.03
N CYS A 16 -10.19 9.43 24.11
CA CYS A 16 -9.85 9.49 22.69
C CYS A 16 -8.94 10.68 22.38
N GLY A 17 -9.21 11.85 22.98
CA GLY A 17 -8.41 13.07 22.75
C GLY A 17 -6.98 13.02 23.32
N LEU A 18 -6.76 12.33 24.44
CA LEU A 18 -5.42 12.23 25.06
C LEU A 18 -4.53 11.16 24.40
N LEU A 19 -5.11 10.07 23.87
CA LEU A 19 -4.39 9.11 23.02
C LEU A 19 -4.01 9.74 21.67
N VAL A 20 -4.87 10.62 21.14
CA VAL A 20 -4.68 11.28 19.84
C VAL A 20 -3.62 12.39 19.90
N LYS A 21 -3.58 13.24 20.93
CA LYS A 21 -2.48 14.22 21.09
C LYS A 21 -1.10 13.58 21.25
N GLY A 22 -1.04 12.32 21.73
CA GLY A 22 0.18 11.51 21.74
C GLY A 22 0.54 10.94 20.37
N ALA A 23 -0.46 10.61 19.54
CA ALA A 23 -0.27 10.05 18.20
C ALA A 23 0.38 11.04 17.22
N TRP A 24 0.12 12.34 17.34
CA TRP A 24 0.77 13.37 16.52
C TRP A 24 2.25 13.61 16.86
N ASN A 25 2.68 13.20 18.07
CA ASN A 25 4.07 13.31 18.53
C ASN A 25 4.81 11.95 18.53
N MET A 26 4.13 10.87 18.18
CA MET A 26 4.72 9.56 18.00
C MET A 26 4.78 9.29 16.50
N SER A 27 5.99 9.18 15.93
CA SER A 27 6.14 8.44 14.67
C SER A 27 5.41 7.11 14.87
N PRO A 28 4.37 6.80 14.07
CA PRO A 28 3.57 5.62 14.32
C PRO A 28 4.48 4.38 14.32
N ASP A 29 4.22 3.45 15.23
CA ASP A 29 5.06 2.26 15.36
C ASP A 29 5.23 1.59 13.98
N PRO A 30 6.46 1.29 13.53
CA PRO A 30 6.69 0.79 12.18
C PRO A 30 5.98 -0.55 11.92
N VAL A 31 5.76 -1.37 12.96
CA VAL A 31 4.98 -2.60 12.86
C VAL A 31 3.51 -2.27 12.65
N PHE A 32 2.96 -1.31 13.39
CA PHE A 32 1.58 -0.85 13.20
C PHE A 32 1.35 -0.35 11.77
N LEU A 33 2.25 0.49 11.24
CA LEU A 33 2.16 1.01 9.87
C LEU A 33 2.19 -0.11 8.84
N ILE A 34 3.15 -1.03 8.97
CA ILE A 34 3.28 -2.19 8.09
C ILE A 34 1.99 -3.03 8.11
N LEU A 35 1.40 -3.28 9.28
CA LEU A 35 0.19 -4.08 9.41
C LEU A 35 -1.05 -3.37 8.89
N ALA A 36 -1.25 -2.09 9.24
CA ALA A 36 -2.42 -1.32 8.86
C ALA A 36 -2.42 -1.04 7.35
N TYR A 37 -1.31 -0.52 6.81
CA TYR A 37 -1.12 -0.31 5.37
C TYR A 37 -1.18 -1.66 4.64
N GLY A 38 -0.43 -2.66 5.12
CA GLY A 38 -0.39 -3.99 4.52
C GLY A 38 -1.77 -4.62 4.39
N HIS A 39 -2.61 -4.50 5.42
CA HIS A 39 -3.97 -5.04 5.39
C HIS A 39 -4.86 -4.34 4.35
N VAL A 40 -5.00 -3.02 4.41
CA VAL A 40 -5.91 -2.29 3.51
C VAL A 40 -5.42 -2.33 2.07
N MET A 41 -4.12 -2.13 1.84
CA MET A 41 -3.57 -2.18 0.49
C MET A 41 -3.53 -3.61 -0.05
N GLY A 42 -3.35 -4.60 0.82
CA GLY A 42 -3.49 -6.01 0.46
C GLY A 42 -4.89 -6.31 -0.05
N LEU A 43 -5.93 -5.84 0.64
CA LEU A 43 -7.32 -5.97 0.18
C LEU A 43 -7.56 -5.25 -1.17
N PHE A 44 -7.00 -4.06 -1.35
CA PHE A 44 -7.08 -3.34 -2.63
C PHE A 44 -6.44 -4.14 -3.78
N HIS A 45 -5.23 -4.67 -3.59
CA HIS A 45 -4.56 -5.48 -4.61
C HIS A 45 -5.29 -6.81 -4.88
N LEU A 46 -5.87 -7.44 -3.85
CA LEU A 46 -6.71 -8.62 -4.02
C LEU A 46 -7.97 -8.30 -4.83
N ALA A 47 -8.61 -7.15 -4.58
CA ALA A 47 -9.74 -6.69 -5.37
C ALA A 47 -9.35 -6.44 -6.83
N LEU A 48 -8.20 -5.81 -7.08
CA LEU A 48 -7.67 -5.63 -8.44
C LEU A 48 -7.46 -6.97 -9.16
N VAL A 49 -6.86 -7.95 -8.47
CA VAL A 49 -6.68 -9.31 -9.01
C VAL A 49 -8.04 -9.93 -9.32
N ALA A 50 -9.00 -9.89 -8.39
CA ALA A 50 -10.31 -10.47 -8.60
C ALA A 50 -11.02 -9.88 -9.83
N VAL A 51 -11.03 -8.54 -9.95
CA VAL A 51 -11.62 -7.83 -11.10
C VAL A 51 -10.91 -8.24 -12.40
N ALA A 52 -9.58 -8.24 -12.43
CA ALA A 52 -8.82 -8.63 -13.62
C ALA A 52 -9.09 -10.08 -14.04
N LEU A 53 -9.23 -11.00 -13.09
CA LEU A 53 -9.57 -12.40 -13.38
C LEU A 53 -10.99 -12.55 -13.93
N ILE A 54 -11.97 -11.80 -13.40
CA ILE A 54 -13.35 -11.77 -13.92
C ILE A 54 -13.35 -11.27 -15.37
N LEU A 55 -12.66 -10.16 -15.65
CA LEU A 55 -12.56 -9.60 -16.99
C LEU A 55 -11.82 -10.53 -17.97
N ALA A 56 -10.87 -11.33 -17.48
CA ALA A 56 -10.14 -12.31 -18.28
C ALA A 56 -10.88 -13.66 -18.46
N LEU A 57 -12.07 -13.85 -17.85
CA LEU A 57 -12.84 -15.10 -17.97
C LEU A 57 -13.08 -15.56 -19.42
N PRO A 58 -13.36 -14.68 -20.41
CA PRO A 58 -13.51 -15.11 -21.80
C PRO A 58 -12.29 -15.88 -22.34
N TRP A 59 -11.08 -15.53 -21.90
CA TRP A 59 -9.86 -16.23 -22.33
C TRP A 59 -9.79 -17.66 -21.81
N ARG A 60 -10.47 -17.98 -20.71
CA ARG A 60 -10.54 -19.36 -20.19
C ARG A 60 -11.20 -20.31 -21.20
N PHE A 61 -12.20 -19.81 -21.95
CA PHE A 61 -12.92 -20.60 -22.94
C PHE A 61 -12.17 -20.70 -24.27
N VAL A 62 -11.29 -19.75 -24.59
CA VAL A 62 -10.43 -19.78 -25.77
C VAL A 62 -9.18 -20.64 -25.52
N SER A 63 -8.53 -20.45 -24.37
CA SER A 63 -7.33 -21.19 -23.98
C SER A 63 -7.14 -21.13 -22.47
N LYS A 64 -7.38 -22.27 -21.79
CA LYS A 64 -7.10 -22.43 -20.36
C LYS A 64 -5.67 -22.04 -20.00
N GLN A 65 -4.71 -22.35 -20.88
CA GLN A 65 -3.31 -22.02 -20.66
C GLN A 65 -3.08 -20.50 -20.65
N LYS A 66 -3.62 -19.76 -21.63
CA LYS A 66 -3.51 -18.28 -21.66
C LYS A 66 -4.08 -17.64 -20.40
N TYR A 67 -5.25 -18.09 -19.96
CA TYR A 67 -5.87 -17.61 -18.73
C TYR A 67 -4.99 -17.88 -17.50
N VAL A 68 -4.45 -19.09 -17.34
CA VAL A 68 -3.60 -19.44 -16.19
C VAL A 68 -2.30 -18.64 -16.18
N ILE A 69 -1.67 -18.43 -17.35
CA ILE A 69 -0.44 -17.63 -17.47
C ILE A 69 -0.72 -16.18 -17.07
N PHE A 70 -1.80 -15.60 -17.59
CA PHE A 70 -2.22 -14.25 -17.22
C PHE A 70 -2.52 -14.15 -15.72
N ALA A 71 -3.35 -15.05 -15.18
CA ALA A 71 -3.76 -15.04 -13.79
C ALA A 71 -2.56 -15.09 -12.83
N ARG A 72 -1.61 -16.01 -13.08
CA ARG A 72 -0.38 -16.12 -12.29
C ARG A 72 0.50 -14.89 -12.44
N GLY A 73 0.71 -14.43 -13.67
CA GLY A 73 1.54 -13.25 -13.93
C GLY A 73 0.99 -12.01 -13.24
N PHE A 74 -0.32 -11.78 -13.34
CA PHE A 74 -0.99 -10.63 -12.74
C PHE A 74 -1.01 -10.69 -11.22
N PHE A 75 -1.23 -11.88 -10.63
CA PHE A 75 -1.14 -12.08 -9.19
C PHE A 75 0.27 -11.79 -8.66
N VAL A 76 1.30 -12.38 -9.27
CA VAL A 76 2.69 -12.17 -8.85
C VAL A 76 3.11 -10.72 -9.01
N PHE A 77 2.70 -10.06 -10.11
CA PHE A 77 2.94 -8.64 -10.31
C PHE A 77 2.31 -7.80 -9.19
N ASN A 78 1.03 -8.02 -8.87
CA ASN A 78 0.35 -7.28 -7.81
C ASN A 78 0.92 -7.55 -6.42
N ALA A 79 1.30 -8.81 -6.12
CA ALA A 79 1.96 -9.13 -4.86
C ALA A 79 3.31 -8.42 -4.73
N THR A 80 4.08 -8.35 -5.83
CA THR A 80 5.36 -7.62 -5.86
C THR A 80 5.14 -6.12 -5.68
N LEU A 81 4.16 -5.54 -6.39
CA LEU A 81 3.82 -4.13 -6.29
C LEU A 81 3.38 -3.75 -4.89
N TRP A 82 2.55 -4.59 -4.27
CA TRP A 82 2.11 -4.42 -2.89
C TRP A 82 3.31 -4.37 -1.92
N LEU A 83 4.23 -5.34 -2.01
CA LEU A 83 5.43 -5.38 -1.16
C LEU A 83 6.35 -4.17 -1.37
N CYS A 84 6.59 -3.79 -2.63
CA CYS A 84 7.36 -2.57 -2.93
C CYS A 84 6.67 -1.31 -2.41
N GLY A 85 5.33 -1.26 -2.51
CA GLY A 85 4.51 -0.18 -1.97
C GLY A 85 4.60 -0.09 -0.45
N MET A 86 4.63 -1.22 0.27
CA MET A 86 4.81 -1.24 1.72
C MET A 86 6.15 -0.63 2.13
N VAL A 87 7.24 -1.02 1.46
CA VAL A 87 8.58 -0.46 1.72
C VAL A 87 8.61 1.03 1.42
N ALA A 88 8.04 1.45 0.28
CA ALA A 88 7.99 2.85 -0.10
C ALA A 88 7.14 3.68 0.88
N ASN A 89 6.02 3.15 1.38
CA ASN A 89 5.20 3.82 2.38
C ASN A 89 5.95 3.98 3.71
N LEU A 90 6.69 2.95 4.15
CA LEU A 90 7.52 3.05 5.35
C LEU A 90 8.61 4.14 5.21
N LEU A 91 9.26 4.20 4.04
CA LEU A 91 10.26 5.24 3.75
C LEU A 91 9.60 6.63 3.69
N TRP A 92 8.42 6.73 3.07
CA TRP A 92 7.66 7.97 2.99
C TRP A 92 7.33 8.51 4.38
N ASP A 93 6.78 7.67 5.25
CA ASP A 93 6.45 8.04 6.63
C ASP A 93 7.69 8.48 7.42
N THR A 94 8.80 7.76 7.26
CA THR A 94 10.06 8.05 7.97
C THR A 94 10.69 9.39 7.55
N PHE A 95 10.65 9.72 6.25
CA PHE A 95 11.43 10.83 5.68
C PHE A 95 10.60 12.05 5.29
N ILE A 96 9.31 11.89 5.02
CA ILE A 96 8.46 12.93 4.44
C ILE A 96 7.38 13.36 5.43
N PHE A 97 6.61 12.41 5.96
CA PHE A 97 5.56 12.69 6.94
C PHE A 97 6.15 13.29 8.23
N GLY A 98 5.44 14.27 8.82
CA GLY A 98 5.88 15.00 10.00
C GLY A 98 7.05 15.97 9.78
N ARG A 99 7.70 15.93 8.60
CA ARG A 99 8.82 16.81 8.23
C ARG A 99 8.45 17.82 7.16
N LEU A 100 7.80 17.37 6.08
CA LEU A 100 7.40 18.23 4.95
C LEU A 100 5.91 18.57 4.97
N TYR A 101 5.09 17.69 5.52
CA TYR A 101 3.68 17.93 5.77
C TYR A 101 3.16 16.98 6.86
N THR A 102 1.98 17.29 7.40
CA THR A 102 1.15 16.35 8.17
C THR A 102 -0.22 16.25 7.52
N SER A 103 -0.86 15.10 7.70
CA SER A 103 -2.24 14.81 7.30
C SER A 103 -2.93 14.08 8.44
N THR A 104 -4.27 14.03 8.42
CA THR A 104 -5.06 13.31 9.43
C THR A 104 -5.12 11.81 9.21
N ASP A 105 -4.62 11.33 8.06
CA ASP A 105 -4.66 9.93 7.66
C ASP A 105 -3.23 9.42 7.39
N TYR A 106 -2.44 9.30 8.46
CA TYR A 106 -1.03 8.91 8.37
C TYR A 106 -0.79 7.46 7.93
N VAL A 107 -1.85 6.63 7.88
CA VAL A 107 -1.73 5.22 7.48
C VAL A 107 -1.64 5.06 5.96
N PHE A 108 -2.22 6.00 5.19
CA PHE A 108 -2.34 5.92 3.73
C PHE A 108 -1.66 7.07 2.98
N ASP A 109 -0.60 7.63 3.57
CA ASP A 109 0.06 8.80 3.03
C ASP A 109 0.77 8.55 1.69
N PHE A 110 1.28 7.34 1.45
CA PHE A 110 1.85 6.99 0.14
C PHE A 110 1.06 5.86 -0.54
N PHE A 111 0.47 6.20 -1.68
CA PHE A 111 -0.12 5.23 -2.60
C PHE A 111 0.49 5.41 -4.00
N PRO A 112 1.20 4.41 -4.57
CA PRO A 112 1.88 4.57 -5.87
C PRO A 112 0.95 4.74 -7.09
N PHE A 113 -0.36 4.82 -6.87
CA PHE A 113 -1.37 4.96 -7.92
C PHE A 113 -2.01 6.35 -7.94
N PHE A 114 -2.17 6.98 -6.77
CA PHE A 114 -2.83 8.27 -6.64
C PHE A 114 -1.95 9.24 -5.85
N PRO A 115 -1.69 10.45 -6.39
CA PRO A 115 -0.93 11.46 -5.68
C PRO A 115 -1.71 12.02 -4.50
N ILE A 116 -0.97 12.48 -3.49
CA ILE A 116 -1.55 13.27 -2.40
C ILE A 116 -2.17 14.55 -2.99
N THR A 117 -3.35 14.90 -2.51
CA THR A 117 -4.08 16.11 -2.93
C THR A 117 -4.21 17.08 -1.75
N GLN A 118 -4.46 18.35 -2.05
CA GLN A 118 -4.67 19.35 -0.99
C GLN A 118 -5.87 18.97 -0.11
N GLY A 119 -6.96 18.46 -0.70
CA GLY A 119 -8.13 18.01 0.06
C GLY A 119 -7.88 16.82 0.99
N TYR A 120 -6.80 16.06 0.76
CA TYR A 120 -6.35 15.01 1.69
C TYR A 120 -5.70 15.61 2.94
N ILE A 121 -4.87 16.64 2.76
CA ILE A 121 -4.19 17.37 3.84
C ILE A 121 -5.20 18.19 4.66
N ASP A 122 -6.09 18.89 3.97
CA ASP A 122 -7.08 19.78 4.59
C ASP A 122 -8.20 19.03 5.32
N ARG A 123 -8.25 17.69 5.23
CA ARG A 123 -9.31 16.89 5.81
C ARG A 123 -9.27 17.00 7.34
N PRO A 124 -10.31 17.54 8.00
CA PRO A 124 -10.31 17.72 9.44
C PRO A 124 -10.49 16.39 10.17
N TRP A 125 -9.85 16.26 11.33
CA TRP A 125 -10.06 15.17 12.27
C TRP A 125 -10.17 15.72 13.69
N GLY A 126 -11.41 15.85 14.18
CA GLY A 126 -11.69 16.62 15.39
C GLY A 126 -11.37 18.09 15.16
N ASP A 127 -10.57 18.68 16.05
CA ASP A 127 -10.15 20.08 15.99
C ASP A 127 -8.84 20.30 15.20
N GLU A 128 -8.29 19.23 14.63
CA GLU A 128 -6.98 19.26 13.96
C GLU A 128 -7.13 19.14 12.43
N THR A 129 -6.22 19.80 11.71
CA THR A 129 -6.12 19.76 10.24
C THR A 129 -4.66 19.54 9.86
N GLY A 130 -4.44 18.86 8.73
CA GLY A 130 -3.10 18.71 8.18
C GLY A 130 -2.53 20.05 7.72
N GLN A 131 -1.21 20.11 7.58
CA GLN A 131 -0.51 21.31 7.14
C GLN A 131 0.74 20.97 6.35
N ILE A 132 1.15 21.87 5.47
CA ILE A 132 2.41 21.78 4.73
C ILE A 132 3.42 22.72 5.38
N PHE A 133 4.65 22.25 5.58
CA PHE A 133 5.69 22.99 6.29
C PHE A 133 6.63 23.75 5.35
N HIS A 134 7.46 24.62 5.95
CA HIS A 134 8.61 25.26 5.29
C HIS A 134 8.28 26.09 4.03
N GLY A 135 7.06 26.61 3.91
CA GLY A 135 6.62 27.37 2.73
C GLY A 135 6.48 26.51 1.47
N LEU A 136 6.49 25.18 1.60
CA LEU A 136 6.18 24.28 0.50
C LEU A 136 4.70 24.41 0.13
N ASN A 137 4.38 23.95 -1.07
CA ASN A 137 3.01 23.79 -1.54
C ASN A 137 2.79 22.35 -2.00
N ILE A 138 1.53 21.98 -2.24
CA ILE A 138 1.16 20.61 -2.62
C ILE A 138 1.94 20.08 -3.84
N ARG A 139 2.32 20.94 -4.79
CA ARG A 139 3.07 20.51 -5.98
C ARG A 139 4.45 19.97 -5.62
N HIS A 140 5.11 20.56 -4.62
CA HIS A 140 6.41 20.06 -4.15
C HIS A 140 6.26 18.65 -3.54
N ILE A 141 5.22 18.44 -2.73
CA ILE A 141 4.92 17.13 -2.15
C ILE A 141 4.60 16.12 -3.26
N GLN A 142 3.82 16.52 -4.27
CA GLN A 142 3.47 15.68 -5.42
C GLN A 142 4.69 15.31 -6.30
N LEU A 143 5.67 16.20 -6.42
CA LEU A 143 6.92 15.88 -7.13
C LEU A 143 7.74 14.82 -6.40
N ILE A 144 7.82 14.92 -5.07
CA ILE A 144 8.47 13.91 -4.23
C ILE A 144 7.68 12.59 -4.29
N TRP A 145 6.35 12.66 -4.22
CA TRP A 145 5.46 11.50 -4.42
C TRP A 145 5.73 10.82 -5.76
N LEU A 146 5.84 11.59 -6.85
CA LEU A 146 6.08 11.06 -8.18
C LEU A 146 7.42 10.31 -8.24
N LEU A 147 8.46 10.86 -7.63
CA LEU A 147 9.75 10.18 -7.52
C LEU A 147 9.62 8.84 -6.80
N PHE A 148 8.95 8.81 -5.65
CA PHE A 148 8.71 7.57 -4.91
C PHE A 148 7.87 6.58 -5.73
N ALA A 149 6.80 7.04 -6.37
CA ALA A 149 5.96 6.22 -7.23
C ALA A 149 6.78 5.61 -8.38
N CYS A 150 7.58 6.41 -9.09
CA CYS A 150 8.47 5.92 -10.14
C CYS A 150 9.44 4.85 -9.61
N ILE A 151 10.06 5.08 -8.45
CA ILE A 151 10.95 4.09 -7.83
C ILE A 151 10.19 2.80 -7.48
N THR A 152 9.00 2.90 -6.90
CA THR A 152 8.17 1.74 -6.56
C THR A 152 7.81 0.93 -7.81
N TRP A 153 7.38 1.60 -8.89
CA TRP A 153 7.02 0.95 -10.15
C TRP A 153 8.23 0.29 -10.82
N LEU A 154 9.37 0.98 -10.87
CA LEU A 154 10.61 0.44 -11.44
C LEU A 154 11.13 -0.75 -10.64
N ALA A 155 11.14 -0.66 -9.31
CA ALA A 155 11.51 -1.77 -8.43
C ALA A 155 10.59 -2.97 -8.63
N THR A 156 9.28 -2.74 -8.71
CA THR A 156 8.28 -3.77 -8.99
C THR A 156 8.56 -4.46 -10.31
N PHE A 157 8.73 -3.69 -11.40
CA PHE A 157 8.99 -4.24 -12.73
C PHE A 157 10.28 -5.05 -12.75
N PHE A 158 11.34 -4.52 -12.14
CA PHE A 158 12.63 -5.19 -12.06
C PHE A 158 12.51 -6.51 -11.30
N LEU A 159 11.93 -6.52 -10.09
CA LEU A 159 11.76 -7.74 -9.30
C LEU A 159 10.86 -8.76 -9.99
N TYR A 160 9.74 -8.31 -10.55
CA TYR A 160 8.83 -9.15 -11.34
C TYR A 160 9.56 -9.80 -12.52
N SER A 161 10.41 -9.05 -13.25
CA SER A 161 11.17 -9.58 -14.39
C SER A 161 12.17 -10.67 -14.01
N ARG A 162 12.61 -10.70 -12.73
CA ARG A 162 13.51 -11.73 -12.19
C ARG A 162 12.78 -12.97 -11.71
N VAL A 163 11.46 -12.94 -11.55
CA VAL A 163 10.69 -14.13 -11.18
C VAL A 163 10.82 -15.16 -12.32
N PRO A 164 11.44 -16.33 -12.08
CA PRO A 164 11.68 -17.29 -13.14
C PRO A 164 10.37 -17.70 -13.81
N ARG A 165 10.29 -17.53 -15.13
CA ARG A 165 9.17 -18.00 -15.96
C ARG A 165 9.06 -19.55 -16.02
N VAL A 166 9.81 -20.26 -15.19
CA VAL A 166 9.77 -21.72 -15.05
C VAL A 166 8.38 -22.23 -14.65
N TRP A 167 7.58 -21.39 -13.98
CA TRP A 167 6.19 -21.69 -13.60
C TRP A 167 5.17 -21.61 -14.75
N ILE A 168 5.56 -21.09 -15.92
CA ILE A 168 4.70 -20.90 -17.10
C ILE A 168 4.72 -22.13 -18.03
N ASN A 169 5.81 -22.90 -18.04
CA ASN A 169 6.01 -24.01 -18.98
C ASN A 169 5.75 -25.41 -18.39
N ARG A 170 5.48 -25.56 -17.08
CA ARG A 170 5.35 -26.89 -16.45
C ARG A 170 3.99 -27.59 -16.70
N THR A 171 3.01 -26.91 -17.29
CA THR A 171 1.67 -27.48 -17.54
C THR A 171 1.49 -28.13 -18.91
N SER A 172 2.51 -28.17 -19.77
CA SER A 172 2.43 -28.82 -21.09
C SER A 172 2.92 -30.28 -21.11
N ASN A 173 3.42 -30.81 -19.98
CA ASN A 173 3.93 -32.19 -19.89
C ASN A 173 2.96 -33.18 -19.22
N ILE A 174 1.69 -32.82 -19.05
CA ILE A 174 0.66 -33.81 -18.74
C ILE A 174 0.17 -34.35 -20.09
N THR A 175 0.84 -35.40 -20.54
CA THR A 175 0.37 -36.25 -21.64
C THR A 175 -1.08 -36.67 -21.37
N PRO A 176 -2.00 -36.58 -22.36
CA PRO A 176 -3.22 -37.37 -22.27
C PRO A 176 -2.78 -38.83 -22.33
N GLU A 177 -2.87 -39.54 -21.20
CA GLU A 177 -2.91 -40.99 -21.27
C GLU A 177 -4.16 -41.35 -22.08
N CYS A 178 -3.94 -41.91 -23.26
CA CYS A 178 -4.99 -42.59 -24.01
C CYS A 178 -5.58 -43.69 -23.12
N ILE A 179 -6.87 -43.57 -22.83
CA ILE A 179 -7.75 -44.68 -22.42
C ILE A 179 -8.89 -44.72 -23.42
#